data_AF-A0A954HN77-F1
#
_entry.id   AF-A0A954HN77-F1
#
_cell.length_a   1.000
_cell.length_b   1.000
_cell.length_c   1.000
_cell.angle_alpha   90.00
_cell.angle_beta   90.00
_cell.angle_gamma   90.00
#
_symmetry.space_group_name_H-M   'P 1'
#
loop_
_entity.id
_entity.type
_entity.pdbx_description
1 polymer ?
#
loop_
_entity_poly.entity_id
_entity_poly.type
_entity_poly.pdbx_seq_one_letter_code
_entity_poly.pdbx_strand_id
1 'polypeptide(L)'
;MRSTRPVIFLAFANDRADAVRYLRNLPEEARQLTAALQPAEQAGLCEVVVRANCTAGDIFEVFQDPRYRNRIAIFHYGGHANGYQLLLESTDGQAA
;
A
#
# COMPACT_ATOMS: atom_id res chain seq x y z
N MET A 1 11.77 -27.01 -3.45
CA MET A 1 11.89 -25.63 -2.95
C MET A 1 10.48 -25.09 -2.79
N ARG A 2 10.03 -24.70 -1.58
CA ARG A 2 8.67 -24.13 -1.42
C ARG A 2 8.67 -22.76 -2.10
N SER A 3 8.18 -22.70 -3.34
CA SER A 3 8.01 -21.44 -4.06
C SER A 3 6.85 -20.68 -3.41
N THR A 4 7.12 -19.96 -2.33
CA THR A 4 6.15 -19.06 -1.73
C THR A 4 5.99 -17.89 -2.67
N ARG A 5 4.78 -17.71 -3.22
CA ARG A 5 4.50 -16.63 -4.17
C ARG A 5 4.92 -15.28 -3.58
N PRO A 6 5.73 -14.48 -4.30
CA PRO A 6 6.13 -13.16 -3.85
C PRO A 6 4.88 -12.27 -3.71
N VAL A 7 4.92 -11.38 -2.73
CA VAL A 7 3.84 -10.46 -2.38
C VAL A 7 4.22 -9.08 -2.89
N ILE A 8 3.30 -8.45 -3.62
CA ILE A 8 3.36 -7.04 -3.98
C ILE A 8 2.42 -6.32 -3.04
N PHE A 9 2.95 -5.47 -2.18
CA PHE A 9 2.17 -4.69 -1.24
C PHE A 9 1.99 -3.26 -1.76
N LEU A 10 0.75 -2.87 -2.04
CA LEU A 10 0.35 -1.53 -2.44
C LEU A 10 -0.36 -0.85 -1.26
N ALA A 11 0.24 0.20 -0.71
CA ALA A 11 -0.30 1.00 0.37
C ALA A 11 -0.62 2.40 -0.15
N PHE A 12 -1.88 2.83 0.01
CA PHE A 12 -2.32 4.17 -0.35
C PHE A 12 -2.84 4.91 0.87
N ALA A 13 -2.17 6.00 1.24
CA ALA A 13 -2.55 6.88 2.35
C ALA A 13 -3.08 8.19 1.75
N ASN A 14 -4.39 8.39 1.78
CA ASN A 14 -5.03 9.59 1.25
C ASN A 14 -5.71 10.34 2.39
N ASP A 15 -5.35 11.61 2.56
CA ASP A 15 -5.98 12.50 3.53
C ASP A 15 -7.38 12.86 3.03
N ARG A 16 -8.40 12.20 3.60
CA ARG A 16 -9.82 12.45 3.30
C ARG A 16 -10.43 13.54 4.18
N ALA A 17 -9.73 13.96 5.23
CA ALA A 17 -10.21 14.94 6.20
C ALA A 17 -9.95 16.37 5.73
N ASP A 18 -8.85 16.60 5.02
CA ASP A 18 -8.50 17.90 4.46
C ASP A 18 -8.67 17.94 2.94
N ALA A 19 -9.69 18.68 2.47
CA ALA A 19 -9.99 18.86 1.05
C ALA A 19 -8.84 19.51 0.24
N VAL A 20 -7.90 20.19 0.91
CA VAL A 20 -6.70 20.79 0.31
C VAL A 20 -5.60 19.74 0.09
N ARG A 21 -5.54 18.71 0.95
CA ARG A 21 -4.57 17.61 0.85
C ARG A 21 -5.13 16.39 0.12
N TYR A 22 -6.38 16.41 -0.31
CA TYR A 22 -6.97 15.29 -1.04
C TYR A 22 -6.28 15.06 -2.41
N LEU A 23 -5.54 13.95 -2.53
CA LEU A 23 -4.88 13.57 -3.77
C LEU A 23 -5.89 12.86 -4.69
N ARG A 24 -6.53 13.64 -5.56
CA ARG A 24 -7.59 13.18 -6.47
C ARG A 24 -7.19 12.03 -7.40
N ASN A 25 -5.89 11.92 -7.70
CA ASN A 25 -5.38 10.91 -8.62
C ASN A 25 -5.01 9.59 -7.93
N LEU A 26 -4.88 9.55 -6.59
CA LEU A 26 -4.54 8.31 -5.86
C LEU A 26 -5.54 7.17 -6.10
N PRO A 27 -6.87 7.41 -6.08
CA PRO A 27 -7.85 6.37 -6.38
C PRO A 27 -7.76 5.83 -7.82
N GLU A 28 -7.23 6.64 -8.75
CA GLU A 28 -7.01 6.22 -10.13
C GLU A 28 -5.72 5.41 -10.25
N GLU A 29 -4.63 5.87 -9.62
CA GLU A 29 -3.37 5.14 -9.55
C GLU A 29 -3.54 3.76 -8.92
N ALA A 30 -4.25 3.67 -7.79
CA ALA A 30 -4.55 2.39 -7.15
C ALA A 30 -5.32 1.45 -8.08
N ARG A 31 -6.28 1.97 -8.86
CA ARG A 31 -7.04 1.19 -9.84
C ARG A 31 -6.17 0.72 -10.99
N GLN A 32 -5.34 1.59 -11.55
CA GLN A 32 -4.46 1.24 -12.67
C GLN A 32 -3.40 0.22 -12.25
N LEU A 33 -2.77 0.38 -11.07
CA LEU A 33 -1.81 -0.58 -10.54
C LEU A 33 -2.45 -1.94 -10.25
N THR A 34 -3.64 -1.96 -9.64
CA THR A 34 -4.36 -3.22 -9.39
C THR A 34 -4.71 -3.91 -10.71
N ALA A 35 -5.21 -3.18 -11.71
CA ALA A 35 -5.54 -3.73 -13.02
C ALA A 35 -4.31 -4.27 -13.76
N ALA A 36 -3.17 -3.60 -13.66
CA ALA A 36 -1.92 -4.04 -14.28
C ALA A 36 -1.34 -5.32 -13.64
N LEU A 37 -1.54 -5.50 -12.33
CA LEU A 37 -1.04 -6.67 -11.59
C LEU A 37 -2.02 -7.85 -11.58
N GLN A 38 -3.31 -7.61 -11.86
CA GLN A 38 -4.34 -8.64 -11.88
C GLN A 38 -3.99 -9.85 -12.78
N PRO A 39 -3.45 -9.70 -14.00
CA PRO A 39 -3.05 -10.86 -14.82
C PRO A 39 -1.95 -11.70 -14.17
N ALA A 40 -0.98 -11.06 -13.50
CA ALA A 40 0.13 -11.74 -12.83
C ALA A 40 -0.35 -12.50 -11.58
N GLU A 41 -1.30 -11.93 -10.84
CA GLU A 41 -1.95 -12.61 -9.72
C GLU A 41 -2.77 -13.81 -10.18
N GLN A 42 -3.57 -13.67 -11.25
CA GLN A 42 -4.36 -14.75 -11.83
C GLN A 42 -3.48 -15.88 -12.39
N ALA A 43 -2.31 -15.57 -12.94
CA ALA A 43 -1.31 -16.54 -13.36
C ALA A 43 -0.56 -17.19 -12.18
N GLY A 44 -0.85 -16.79 -10.94
CA GLY A 44 -0.20 -17.31 -9.73
C GLY A 44 1.26 -16.90 -9.57
N LEU A 45 1.72 -15.88 -10.30
CA LEU A 45 3.10 -15.40 -10.25
C LEU A 45 3.39 -14.58 -8.99
N CYS A 46 2.37 -13.88 -8.46
CA CYS A 46 2.45 -13.08 -7.25
C CYS A 46 1.12 -13.09 -6.47
N GLU A 47 1.15 -12.56 -5.26
CA GLU A 47 -0.03 -12.19 -4.46
C GLU A 47 -0.04 -10.66 -4.33
N VAL A 48 -1.17 -10.01 -4.63
CA VAL A 48 -1.28 -8.55 -4.54
C VAL A 48 -2.06 -8.19 -3.29
N VAL A 49 -1.43 -7.44 -2.39
CA VAL A 49 -2.06 -6.94 -1.17
C VAL A 49 -2.28 -5.45 -1.36
N VAL A 50 -3.53 -5.01 -1.37
CA VAL A 50 -3.88 -3.59 -1.47
C VAL A 50 -4.46 -3.12 -0.15
N ARG A 51 -3.96 -1.98 0.34
CA ARG A 51 -4.51 -1.24 1.49
C ARG A 51 -4.76 0.20 1.07
N ALA A 52 -6.00 0.64 1.18
CA ALA A 52 -6.40 2.02 0.94
C ALA A 52 -6.71 2.70 2.27
N ASN A 53 -6.40 4.00 2.38
CA ASN A 53 -6.52 4.78 3.61
C ASN A 53 -5.74 4.13 4.76
N CYS A 54 -4.49 3.77 4.48
CA CYS A 54 -3.65 3.12 5.46
C CYS A 54 -2.86 4.15 6.28
N THR A 55 -2.91 3.95 7.58
CA THR A 55 -2.05 4.59 8.58
C THR A 55 -0.66 3.96 8.59
N ALA A 56 0.26 4.55 9.36
CA ALA A 56 1.55 3.93 9.62
C ALA A 56 1.38 2.51 10.21
N GLY A 57 0.46 2.39 11.17
CA GLY A 57 0.14 1.15 11.85
C GLY A 57 -0.28 0.06 10.88
N ASP A 58 -1.21 0.36 9.97
CA ASP A 58 -1.70 -0.61 8.98
C ASP A 58 -0.58 -1.17 8.10
N ILE A 59 0.38 -0.31 7.71
CA ILE A 59 1.54 -0.72 6.92
C ILE A 59 2.43 -1.64 7.74
N PHE A 60 2.76 -1.25 8.98
CA PHE A 60 3.59 -2.06 9.87
C PHE A 60 2.94 -3.40 10.22
N GLU A 61 1.62 -3.46 10.35
CA GLU A 61 0.89 -4.71 10.55
C GLU A 61 1.06 -5.66 9.37
N VAL A 62 0.95 -5.18 8.12
CA VAL A 62 1.16 -6.00 6.92
C VAL A 62 2.60 -6.52 6.86
N PHE A 63 3.60 -5.69 7.18
CA PHE A 63 5.00 -6.12 7.22
C PHE A 63 5.29 -7.15 8.32
N GLN A 64 4.58 -7.08 9.45
CA GLN A 64 4.78 -7.96 10.60
C GLN A 64 3.91 -9.22 10.56
N ASP A 65 2.88 -9.27 9.71
CA ASP A 65 2.01 -10.42 9.55
C ASP A 65 2.83 -11.67 9.17
N PRO A 66 2.76 -12.75 9.97
CA PRO A 66 3.41 -14.02 9.67
C PRO A 66 3.09 -14.57 8.27
N ARG A 67 1.93 -14.24 7.70
CA ARG A 67 1.51 -14.61 6.35
C ARG A 67 2.41 -14.00 5.27
N TYR A 68 2.92 -12.80 5.48
CA TYR A 68 3.68 -12.02 4.48
C TYR A 68 5.19 -11.97 4.78
N ARG A 69 5.60 -12.44 5.96
CA ARG A 69 7.00 -12.50 6.39
C ARG A 69 7.88 -13.17 5.32
N ASN A 70 8.96 -12.48 4.93
CA ASN A 70 9.92 -12.91 3.89
C ASN A 70 9.33 -13.13 2.49
N ARG A 71 8.12 -12.60 2.22
CA ARG A 71 7.46 -12.74 0.91
C ARG A 71 7.23 -11.41 0.20
N ILE A 72 7.20 -10.28 0.91
CA ILE A 72 7.04 -8.96 0.31
C ILE A 72 8.27 -8.64 -0.54
N ALA A 73 8.10 -8.66 -1.86
CA ALA A 73 9.16 -8.40 -2.83
C ALA A 73 9.11 -6.95 -3.35
N ILE A 74 7.92 -6.35 -3.38
CA ILE A 74 7.69 -4.98 -3.83
C ILE A 74 6.76 -4.30 -2.84
N PHE A 75 7.13 -3.08 -2.43
CA PHE A 75 6.30 -2.19 -1.64
C PHE A 75 6.11 -0.88 -2.41
N HIS A 76 4.87 -0.54 -2.71
CA HIS A 76 4.49 0.74 -3.31
C HIS A 76 3.71 1.55 -2.29
N TYR A 77 4.12 2.81 -2.11
CA TYR A 77 3.42 3.75 -1.26
C TYR A 77 2.93 4.94 -2.09
N GLY A 78 1.61 5.15 -2.10
CA GLY A 78 0.98 6.33 -2.71
C GLY A 78 0.30 7.19 -1.64
N GLY A 79 0.91 8.31 -1.29
CA GLY A 79 0.39 9.21 -0.26
C GLY A 79 1.24 10.47 -0.13
N HIS A 80 0.92 11.32 0.84
CA HIS A 80 1.78 12.45 1.15
C HIS A 80 3.12 11.96 1.70
N ALA A 81 4.21 12.57 1.24
CA ALA A 81 5.55 12.38 1.77
C ALA A 81 6.25 13.73 1.81
N ASN A 82 7.04 13.97 2.85
CA ASN A 82 7.93 15.13 2.93
C ASN A 82 9.38 14.68 2.71
N GLY A 83 10.33 15.62 2.73
CA GLY A 83 11.74 15.35 2.46
C GLY A 83 12.46 14.43 3.47
N TYR A 84 11.80 14.05 4.57
CA TYR A 84 12.37 13.20 5.62
C TYR A 84 11.58 11.92 5.87
N GLN A 85 10.28 11.89 5.58
CA GLN A 85 9.37 10.81 5.97
C GLN A 85 8.25 10.62 4.95
N LEU A 86 7.83 9.37 4.78
CA LEU A 86 6.49 9.08 4.29
C LEU A 86 5.53 9.61 5.38
N LEU A 87 4.68 10.58 5.05
CA LEU A 87 3.73 11.16 6.02
C LEU A 87 2.60 10.14 6.18
N LEU A 88 2.68 9.35 7.23
CA LEU A 88 1.74 8.28 7.51
C LEU A 88 0.64 8.80 8.44
N GLU A 89 -0.61 8.42 8.19
CA GLU A 89 -1.76 8.90 8.96
C GLU A 89 -1.63 8.49 10.44
N SER A 90 -1.72 9.46 11.35
CA SER A 90 -1.80 9.23 12.80
C SER A 90 -3.19 8.71 13.18
N THR A 91 -3.35 8.07 14.34
CA THR A 91 -4.63 7.54 14.86
C THR A 91 -5.78 8.56 14.90
N ASP A 92 -5.47 9.86 14.86
CA ASP A 92 -6.43 10.97 14.84
C ASP A 92 -6.74 11.51 13.43
N GLY A 93 -6.26 10.86 12.36
CA GLY A 93 -6.55 11.26 10.98
C GLY A 93 -5.78 12.50 10.49
N GLN A 94 -4.65 12.83 11.12
CA GLN A 94 -3.77 13.93 10.72
C GLN A 94 -2.45 13.43 10.14
N ALA A 95 -1.93 14.15 9.13
CA ALA A 95 -0.60 13.92 8.57
C ALA A 95 0.49 14.37 9.55
N ALA A 96 1.39 13.44 9.91
CA ALA A 96 2.57 13.67 10.76
C ALA A 96 3.86 13.52 9.94
#